data_AF-A0A9D6RVY2-F1
#
_entry.id   AF-A0A9D6RVY2-F1
#
_cell.length_a   1.000
_cell.length_b   1.000
_cell.length_c   1.000
_cell.angle_alpha   90.00
_cell.angle_beta   90.00
_cell.angle_gamma   90.00
#
_symmetry.space_group_name_H-M   'P 1'
#
loop_
_entity.id
_entity.type
_entity.pdbx_description
1 polymer ?
#
loop_
_entity_poly.entity_id
_entity_poly.type
_entity_poly.pdbx_seq_one_letter_code
_entity_poly.pdbx_strand_id
1 'polypeptide(L)' 'MTGGGPADATNTMVFYIYRNAFEWFRMGYASAIAWVLFALVFGVTILQFRYQRAWVHYE' A
#
# COMPACT_ATOMS: atom_id res chain seq x y z
N MET A 1 -15.09 20.21 0.87
CA MET A 1 -15.05 19.80 -0.54
C MET A 1 -13.90 18.80 -0.68
N THR A 2 -14.00 17.51 -1.01
CA THR A 2 -15.04 16.48 -0.89
C THR A 2 -14.29 15.29 -0.28
N GLY A 3 -14.53 14.93 0.98
CA GLY A 3 -13.70 13.99 1.75
C GLY A 3 -13.72 12.53 1.27
N GLY A 4 -13.23 12.26 0.05
CA GLY A 4 -13.08 10.93 -0.54
C GLY A 4 -13.87 10.65 -1.81
N GLY A 5 -14.68 11.60 -2.31
CA GLY A 5 -15.56 11.35 -3.47
C GLY A 5 -16.58 10.22 -3.23
N PRO A 6 -17.38 9.83 -4.23
CA PRO A 6 -18.30 8.69 -4.09
C PRO A 6 -17.49 7.41 -3.80
N ALA A 7 -17.85 6.71 -2.71
CA ALA A 7 -17.26 5.44 -2.29
C ALA A 7 -15.76 5.46 -1.94
N ASP A 8 -15.23 6.55 -1.38
CA ASP A 8 -13.80 6.66 -1.01
C ASP A 8 -12.86 6.40 -2.20
N ALA A 9 -13.33 6.59 -3.45
CA ALA A 9 -12.58 6.25 -4.66
C ALA A 9 -11.26 7.02 -4.81
N THR A 10 -11.17 8.20 -4.20
CA THR A 10 -9.94 9.02 -4.16
C THR A 10 -9.08 8.75 -2.93
N ASN A 11 -9.53 7.89 -2.02
CA ASN A 11 -8.86 7.61 -0.77
C ASN A 11 -7.77 6.57 -1.00
N THR A 12 -6.51 7.00 -0.98
CA THR A 12 -5.40 6.06 -1.09
C THR A 12 -5.36 5.15 0.14
N MET A 13 -4.89 3.91 -0.03
CA MET A 13 -4.75 2.95 1.07
C MET A 13 -3.96 3.53 2.25
N VAL A 14 -2.95 4.36 1.95
CA VAL A 14 -2.12 5.07 2.93
C VAL A 14 -2.94 6.10 3.72
N PHE A 15 -3.83 6.83 3.05
CA PHE A 15 -4.70 7.78 3.74
C PHE A 15 -5.72 7.08 4.65
N TYR A 16 -6.22 5.90 4.26
CA TYR A 16 -7.05 5.09 5.14
C TYR A 16 -6.30 4.63 6.40
N ILE A 17 -5.04 4.23 6.27
CA ILE A 17 -4.16 3.92 7.42
C ILE A 17 -4.00 5.14 8.32
N TYR A 18 -3.77 6.32 7.74
CA TYR A 18 -3.62 7.57 8.49
C TYR A 18 -4.87 7.89 9.32
N ARG A 19 -6.06 7.85 8.72
CA ARG A 19 -7.32 8.07 9.46
C ARG A 19 -7.50 7.07 10.59
N ASN A 20 -7.23 5.79 10.34
CA ASN A 20 -7.33 4.77 11.38
C ASN A 20 -6.33 5.00 12.53
N ALA A 21 -5.10 5.43 12.22
CA ALA A 21 -4.05 5.63 13.22
C ALA A 21 -4.24 6.91 14.05
N PHE A 22 -4.63 8.01 13.41
CA PHE A 22 -4.57 9.36 14.00
C PHE A 22 -5.93 10.03 14.21
N GLU A 23 -6.97 9.67 13.44
CA GLU A 23 -8.34 10.19 13.67
C GLU A 23 -9.14 9.25 14.58
N TRP A 24 -9.10 7.95 14.30
CA TRP A 24 -9.87 6.95 15.04
C TRP A 24 -9.08 6.25 16.15
N PHE A 25 -7.79 6.56 16.28
CA PHE A 25 -6.88 5.99 17.28
C PHE A 25 -6.86 4.45 17.33
N ARG A 26 -7.20 3.80 16.21
CA ARG A 26 -7.14 2.35 16.02
C ARG A 26 -5.77 1.93 15.51
N MET A 27 -4.73 2.21 16.30
CA MET A 27 -3.33 1.94 15.90
C MET A 27 -3.09 0.48 15.51
N GLY A 28 -3.64 -0.49 16.25
CA GLY A 28 -3.46 -1.92 15.94
C GLY A 28 -4.09 -2.33 14.60
N TYR A 29 -5.21 -1.72 14.24
CA TYR A 29 -5.85 -1.98 12.93
C TYR A 29 -5.09 -1.27 11.81
N ALA A 30 -4.67 -0.03 12.03
CA ALA A 30 -3.84 0.72 11.08
C ALA A 30 -2.51 0.01 10.79
N SER A 31 -1.84 -0.54 11.80
CA SER A 31 -0.59 -1.27 11.65
C SER A 31 -0.77 -2.60 10.91
N ALA A 32 -1.87 -3.31 11.14
CA ALA A 32 -2.20 -4.52 10.39
C ALA A 32 -2.35 -4.22 8.89
N ILE A 33 -3.09 -3.17 8.53
CA ILE A 33 -3.26 -2.75 7.13
C ILE A 33 -1.91 -2.33 6.51
N ALA A 34 -1.09 -1.59 7.26
CA ALA A 34 0.24 -1.18 6.79
C ALA A 34 1.15 -2.39 6.51
N TRP A 35 1.13 -3.40 7.37
CA TRP A 35 1.90 -4.64 7.17
C TRP A 35 1.44 -5.44 5.94
N VAL A 36 0.13 -5.52 5.71
CA VAL A 36 -0.41 -6.18 4.51
C VAL A 36 0.02 -5.44 3.24
N LEU A 37 -0.08 -4.10 3.24
CA LEU A 37 0.35 -3.27 2.13
C LEU A 37 1.86 -3.42 1.86
N PHE A 38 2.67 -3.46 2.92
CA PHE A 38 4.10 -3.71 2.83
C PHE A 38 4.39 -5.07 2.19
N ALA A 39 3.75 -6.15 2.67
CA ALA A 39 3.95 -7.49 2.13
C ALA A 39 3.58 -7.58 0.63
N LEU A 40 2.52 -6.88 0.21
CA LEU A 40 2.11 -6.82 -1.19
C LEU A 40 3.17 -6.13 -2.05
N VAL A 41 3.60 -4.92 -1.68
CA VAL A 41 4.61 -4.18 -2.43
C VAL A 41 5.95 -4.92 -2.41
N PHE A 42 6.33 -5.52 -1.29
CA PHE A 42 7.55 -6.31 -1.15
C PHE A 42 7.51 -7.56 -2.03
N GLY A 43 6.39 -8.26 -2.08
CA GLY A 43 6.18 -9.40 -2.97
C GLY A 43 6.29 -9.02 -4.45
N VAL A 44 5.65 -7.92 -4.85
CA VAL A 44 5.78 -7.37 -6.21
C VAL A 44 7.22 -6.98 -6.50
N THR A 45 7.91 -6.37 -5.54
CA THR A 45 9.32 -5.98 -5.67
C THR A 45 10.20 -7.22 -5.91
N ILE A 46 10.08 -8.26 -5.08
CA ILE A 46 10.82 -9.52 -5.29
C ILE A 46 10.53 -10.11 -6.67
N LEU A 47 9.26 -10.13 -7.07
CA LEU A 47 8.84 -10.63 -8.37
C LEU A 47 9.49 -9.82 -9.50
N GLN A 48 9.45 -8.50 -9.41
CA GLN A 48 10.07 -7.58 -10.35
C GLN A 48 11.59 -7.82 -10.44
N PHE A 49 12.29 -7.93 -9.31
CA PHE A 49 13.72 -8.23 -9.28
C PHE A 49 14.05 -9.60 -9.89
N ARG A 50 13.20 -10.61 -9.67
CA ARG A 50 13.37 -11.94 -10.29
C ARG A 50 13.21 -11.89 -11.81
N TYR A 51 12.20 -11.20 -12.30
CA TYR A 51 11.99 -11.03 -13.75
C TYR A 51 13.08 -10.15 -14.37
N GLN A 52 13.52 -9.09 -13.71
CA GLN A 52 14.63 -8.26 -14.19
C GLN A 52 15.90 -9.09 -14.41
N ARG A 53 16.25 -10.01 -13.51
CA ARG A 53 17.40 -10.92 -13.74
C ARG A 53 17.25 -11.87 -14.93
N ALA A 54 16.02 -12.20 -15.33
CA ALA A 54 15.76 -13.09 -16.47
C ALA A 54 15.71 -12.37 -17.82
N TRP A 55 15.47 -11.04 -17.82
CA TRP A 55 15.26 -10.24 -19.04
C TRP A 55 16.34 -9.19 -19.30
N VAL A 56 17.31 -9.01 -18.39
CA VAL A 56 18.52 -8.22 -18.68
C VAL A 56 19.46 -9.08 -19.53
N HIS A 57 19.17 -9.19 -20.82
CA HIS A 57 20.22 -9.30 -21.82
C HIS A 57 20.86 -7.92 -21.89
N TYR A 58 22.03 -7.78 -21.27
CA TYR A 58 22.94 -6.70 -21.61
C TYR A 58 23.40 -6.98 -23.04
N GLU A 59 22.97 -6.17 -24.00
CA GLU A 59 23.75 -5.96 -25.22
C GLU A 59 24.99 -5.10 -24.90
#